data_AF-A0AA39RDM4-F1
#
_entry.id   AF-A0AA39RDM4-F1
#
_cell.length_a   1.000
_cell.length_b   1.000
_cell.length_c   1.000
_cell.angle_alpha   90.00
_cell.angle_beta   90.00
_cell.angle_gamma   90.00
#
_symmetry.space_group_name_H-M   'P 1'
#
loop_
_entity.id
_entity.type
_entity.pdbx_description
1 polymer ?
#
loop_
_entity_poly.entity_id
_entity_poly.type
_entity_poly.pdbx_seq_one_letter_code
_entity_poly.pdbx_strand_id
1 'polypeptide(L)'
;MQNTTIKSVAQGMGGVITAQARENVTDNSGFAFVHCNITGSSDPYLGRAWKEKPRVVFVYTYMGTLINSEGWSDGSHPEHANTVYHGEYKCIGPGATSSDRVRFAKLLSKEEARPFLRFYY
;
A
#
# COMPACT_ATOMS: atom_id res chain seq x y z
N MET A 1 -0.23 -11.62 -0.82
CA MET A 1 -0.75 -12.08 -2.14
C MET A 1 0.38 -12.00 -3.16
N GLN A 2 0.37 -12.90 -4.15
CA GLN A 2 1.38 -12.90 -5.22
C GLN A 2 0.73 -13.17 -6.57
N ASN A 3 1.22 -12.55 -7.65
CA ASN A 3 0.78 -12.81 -9.04
C ASN A 3 -0.74 -12.73 -9.22
N THR A 4 -1.38 -11.77 -8.55
CA THR A 4 -2.85 -11.67 -8.49
C THR A 4 -3.32 -10.31 -9.00
N THR A 5 -4.52 -10.27 -9.58
CA THR A 5 -5.19 -9.02 -9.93
C THR A 5 -6.11 -8.57 -8.80
N ILE A 6 -5.95 -7.33 -8.36
CA ILE A 6 -6.82 -6.65 -7.41
C ILE A 6 -7.69 -5.68 -8.22
N LYS A 7 -9.00 -5.87 -8.17
CA LYS A 7 -9.96 -5.02 -8.88
C LYS A 7 -10.76 -4.17 -7.90
N SER A 8 -10.52 -2.87 -7.89
CA SER A 8 -11.38 -1.92 -7.19
C SER A 8 -12.75 -1.87 -7.88
N VAL A 9 -13.82 -2.03 -7.10
CA VAL A 9 -15.21 -1.89 -7.53
C VAL A 9 -15.94 -0.80 -6.74
N ALA A 10 -15.18 0.05 -6.04
CA ALA A 10 -15.74 1.19 -5.32
C ALA A 10 -16.55 2.09 -6.27
N GLN A 11 -17.54 2.76 -5.72
CA GLN A 11 -18.34 3.78 -6.40
C GLN A 11 -18.14 5.10 -5.66
N GLY A 12 -17.94 6.20 -6.40
CA GLY A 12 -17.60 7.51 -5.82
C GLY A 12 -16.12 7.68 -5.49
N MET A 13 -15.78 8.67 -4.67
CA MET A 13 -14.42 8.97 -4.19
C MET A 13 -14.19 8.36 -2.80
N GLY A 14 -12.94 7.99 -2.48
CA GLY A 14 -12.54 7.60 -1.12
C GLY A 14 -12.47 6.09 -0.84
N GLY A 15 -12.37 5.26 -1.87
CA GLY A 15 -12.09 3.82 -1.69
C GLY A 15 -10.66 3.58 -1.17
N VAL A 16 -10.47 2.47 -0.44
CA VAL A 16 -9.14 2.00 -0.03
C VAL A 16 -8.95 0.56 -0.44
N ILE A 17 -7.78 0.21 -0.98
CA ILE A 17 -7.45 -1.19 -1.29
C ILE A 17 -7.18 -1.99 0.00
N THR A 18 -6.60 -1.35 1.02
CA THR A 18 -6.21 -2.01 2.26
C THR A 18 -6.58 -1.21 3.51
N ALA A 19 -6.91 -1.94 4.58
CA ALA A 19 -7.09 -1.40 5.93
C ALA A 19 -6.50 -2.43 6.92
N GLN A 20 -5.24 -2.24 7.31
CA GLN A 20 -4.51 -3.24 8.10
C GLN A 20 -4.51 -2.87 9.59
N ALA A 21 -4.65 -3.88 10.46
CA ALA A 21 -5.01 -3.72 11.87
C ALA A 21 -3.85 -3.99 12.86
N ARG A 22 -2.60 -3.87 12.44
CA ARG A 22 -1.47 -4.13 13.34
C ARG A 22 -1.33 -3.05 14.40
N GLU A 23 -1.13 -3.46 15.64
CA GLU A 23 -1.05 -2.58 16.81
C GLU A 23 0.38 -2.46 17.38
N ASN A 24 1.23 -3.48 17.25
CA ASN A 24 2.59 -3.46 17.81
C ASN A 24 3.69 -3.60 16.77
N VAL A 25 4.80 -2.87 16.95
CA VAL A 25 5.96 -2.91 16.05
C VAL A 25 6.71 -4.24 16.08
N THR A 26 6.52 -5.02 17.14
CA THR A 26 7.10 -6.37 17.30
C THR A 26 6.27 -7.44 16.60
N ASP A 27 5.01 -7.15 16.26
CA ASP A 27 4.14 -8.13 15.60
C ASP A 27 4.67 -8.41 14.20
N ASN A 28 4.92 -9.69 13.91
CA ASN A 28 5.32 -10.13 12.59
C ASN A 28 4.10 -10.32 11.66
N SER A 29 3.18 -9.36 11.67
CA SER A 29 1.98 -9.34 10.84
C SER A 29 2.04 -8.19 9.82
N GLY A 30 1.17 -8.21 8.82
CA GLY A 30 1.11 -7.20 7.77
C GLY A 30 0.60 -7.77 6.46
N PHE A 31 0.40 -6.90 5.48
CA PHE A 31 0.04 -7.30 4.12
C PHE A 31 1.19 -7.02 3.16
N ALA A 32 1.51 -8.00 2.32
CA ALA A 32 2.45 -7.86 1.22
C ALA A 32 1.79 -8.28 -0.09
N PHE A 33 1.90 -7.42 -1.09
CA PHE A 33 1.40 -7.63 -2.44
C PHE A 33 2.58 -7.62 -3.40
N VAL A 34 2.89 -8.79 -3.96
CA VAL A 34 4.10 -8.99 -4.76
C VAL A 34 3.71 -9.37 -6.18
N HIS A 35 4.24 -8.68 -7.19
CA HIS A 35 3.91 -8.93 -8.60
C HIS A 35 2.38 -8.91 -8.88
N CYS A 36 1.66 -8.02 -8.20
CA CYS A 36 0.22 -7.89 -8.37
C CYS A 36 -0.12 -6.87 -9.46
N ASN A 37 -1.38 -6.84 -9.86
CA ASN A 37 -1.93 -5.85 -10.80
C ASN A 37 -3.16 -5.18 -10.19
N ILE A 38 -3.13 -3.87 -9.98
CA ILE A 38 -4.26 -3.11 -9.44
C ILE A 38 -4.99 -2.38 -10.57
N THR A 39 -6.28 -2.70 -10.72
CA THR A 39 -7.16 -2.19 -11.77
C THR A 39 -8.53 -1.84 -11.20
N GLY A 40 -9.44 -1.29 -12.00
CA GLY A 40 -10.82 -1.00 -11.60
C GLY A 40 -11.19 0.48 -11.75
N SER A 41 -12.06 0.96 -10.87
CA SER A 41 -12.62 2.32 -10.87
C SER A 41 -12.42 3.05 -9.54
N SER A 42 -12.80 4.34 -9.54
CA SER A 42 -13.10 5.14 -8.34
C SER A 42 -11.92 5.56 -7.46
N ASP A 43 -10.87 6.07 -8.10
CA ASP A 43 -9.75 6.80 -7.46
C ASP A 43 -9.29 6.27 -6.08
N PRO A 44 -9.07 4.95 -5.87
CA PRO A 44 -8.77 4.44 -4.54
C PRO A 44 -7.37 4.82 -4.06
N TYR A 45 -7.24 4.98 -2.74
CA TYR A 45 -5.96 4.92 -2.06
C TYR A 45 -5.48 3.46 -1.95
N LEU A 46 -4.16 3.25 -1.95
CA LEU A 46 -3.51 1.97 -1.66
C LEU A 46 -3.87 1.43 -0.27
N GLY A 47 -4.11 2.33 0.68
CA GLY A 47 -4.61 1.93 1.98
C GLY A 47 -4.77 3.06 2.98
N ARG A 48 -5.30 2.68 4.15
CA ARG A 48 -5.35 3.49 5.36
C ARG A 48 -5.02 2.64 6.59
N ALA A 49 -4.67 3.31 7.68
CA ALA A 49 -4.58 2.67 8.99
C ALA A 49 -5.97 2.23 9.47
N TRP A 50 -6.11 0.97 9.92
CA TRP A 50 -7.26 0.57 10.75
C TRP A 50 -6.89 0.57 12.24
N LYS A 51 -5.61 0.33 12.55
CA LYS A 51 -5.03 0.44 13.89
C LYS A 51 -3.73 1.23 13.84
N GLU A 52 -3.09 1.43 14.98
CA GLU A 52 -2.00 2.40 15.14
C GLU A 52 -0.74 2.14 14.32
N LYS A 53 -0.38 0.87 14.04
CA LYS A 53 0.94 0.51 13.50
C LYS A 53 0.85 -0.41 12.27
N PRO A 54 0.02 -0.06 11.27
CA PRO A 54 -0.27 -0.91 10.13
C PRO A 54 1.01 -1.17 9.33
N ARG A 55 1.10 -2.36 8.74
CA ARG A 55 2.20 -2.70 7.83
C ARG A 55 1.64 -3.23 6.52
N VAL A 56 1.78 -2.44 5.46
CA VAL A 56 1.34 -2.78 4.10
C VAL A 56 2.45 -2.45 3.13
N VAL A 57 2.80 -3.40 2.27
CA VAL A 57 3.78 -3.18 1.20
C VAL A 57 3.28 -3.64 -0.16
N PHE A 58 3.53 -2.82 -1.16
CA PHE A 58 3.35 -3.16 -2.57
C PHE A 58 4.73 -3.27 -3.23
N VAL A 59 4.97 -4.41 -3.88
CA VAL A 59 6.28 -4.74 -4.42
C VAL A 59 6.12 -5.27 -5.84
N TYR A 60 6.85 -4.69 -6.80
CA TYR A 60 6.75 -5.04 -8.23
C TYR A 60 5.31 -5.07 -8.75
N THR A 61 4.46 -4.21 -8.21
CA THR A 61 3.02 -4.20 -8.49
C THR A 61 2.70 -3.16 -9.55
N TYR A 62 1.90 -3.54 -10.54
CA TYR A 62 1.37 -2.59 -11.51
C TYR A 62 0.19 -1.83 -10.90
N MET A 63 0.17 -0.52 -11.04
CA MET A 63 -0.88 0.39 -10.55
C MET A 63 -1.48 1.16 -11.72
N GLY A 64 -2.75 0.90 -12.03
CA GLY A 64 -3.49 1.63 -13.06
C GLY A 64 -3.69 3.11 -12.71
N THR A 65 -4.23 3.88 -13.66
CA THR A 65 -4.48 5.34 -13.52
C THR A 65 -5.45 5.69 -12.38
N LEU A 66 -6.19 4.70 -11.87
CA LEU A 66 -7.14 4.87 -10.80
C LEU A 66 -6.51 5.13 -9.42
N ILE A 67 -5.21 4.91 -9.22
CA ILE A 67 -4.66 5.11 -7.87
C ILE A 67 -4.56 6.61 -7.60
N ASN A 68 -5.15 7.04 -6.49
CA ASN A 68 -5.07 8.42 -6.04
C ASN A 68 -3.59 8.85 -5.91
N SER A 69 -3.27 10.07 -6.35
CA SER A 69 -1.88 10.54 -6.42
C SER A 69 -1.20 10.60 -5.05
N GLU A 70 -1.94 10.92 -3.99
CA GLU A 70 -1.47 10.87 -2.60
C GLU A 70 -1.08 9.45 -2.16
N GLY A 71 -1.67 8.43 -2.81
CA GLY A 71 -1.38 7.01 -2.65
C GLY A 71 -1.92 6.41 -1.36
N TRP A 72 -1.77 7.07 -0.22
CA TRP A 72 -2.19 6.56 1.08
C TRP A 72 -3.01 7.59 1.83
N SER A 73 -4.06 7.14 2.52
CA SER A 73 -4.91 7.99 3.35
C SER A 73 -4.48 7.87 4.82
N ASP A 74 -4.50 8.99 5.55
CA ASP A 74 -4.35 9.01 7.00
C ASP A 74 -5.58 8.43 7.73
N GLY A 75 -6.68 8.18 7.00
CA GLY A 75 -7.91 7.64 7.55
C GLY A 75 -8.53 8.50 8.65
N SER A 76 -8.27 9.80 8.66
CA SER A 76 -8.62 10.74 9.74
C SER A 76 -7.90 10.48 11.07
N HIS A 77 -6.75 9.80 11.02
CA HIS A 77 -5.86 9.53 12.16
C HIS A 77 -4.43 10.02 11.85
N PRO A 78 -4.22 11.35 11.72
CA PRO A 78 -2.92 11.92 11.37
C PRO A 78 -1.81 11.57 12.38
N GLU A 79 -2.17 11.25 13.63
CA GLU A 79 -1.26 10.80 14.68
C GLU A 79 -0.56 9.46 14.34
N HIS A 80 -1.14 8.65 13.45
CA HIS A 80 -0.54 7.38 13.02
C HIS A 80 0.52 7.55 11.92
N ALA A 81 0.67 8.74 11.34
CA ALA A 81 1.61 9.00 10.24
C ALA A 81 3.07 8.60 10.60
N ASN A 82 3.45 8.68 11.88
CA ASN A 82 4.79 8.32 12.33
C ASN A 82 4.98 6.83 12.65
N THR A 83 3.89 6.06 12.74
CA THR A 83 3.89 4.66 13.18
C THR A 83 3.49 3.68 12.09
N VAL A 84 2.86 4.16 11.01
CA VAL A 84 2.54 3.36 9.83
C VAL A 84 3.79 2.90 9.08
N TYR A 85 3.73 1.69 8.54
CA TYR A 85 4.70 1.16 7.59
C TYR A 85 3.99 0.90 6.27
N HIS A 86 3.88 1.96 5.46
CA HIS A 86 3.28 1.92 4.12
C HIS A 86 4.40 2.04 3.08
N GLY A 87 4.68 0.94 2.37
CA GLY A 87 5.84 0.82 1.51
C GLY A 87 5.51 0.50 0.06
N GLU A 88 6.22 1.13 -0.87
CA GLU A 88 6.18 0.82 -2.30
C GLU A 88 7.61 0.47 -2.76
N TYR A 89 7.79 -0.66 -3.47
CA TYR A 89 9.07 -1.04 -4.08
C TYR A 89 8.90 -1.39 -5.56
N LYS A 90 9.55 -0.62 -6.44
CA LYS A 90 9.55 -0.86 -7.90
C LYS A 90 8.14 -1.12 -8.47
N CYS A 91 7.14 -0.42 -7.94
CA CYS A 91 5.81 -0.41 -8.52
C CYS A 91 5.84 0.38 -9.83
N ILE A 92 5.01 -0.01 -10.79
CA ILE A 92 5.00 0.54 -12.15
C ILE A 92 3.59 0.85 -12.61
N GLY A 93 3.47 1.53 -13.75
CA GLY A 93 2.19 1.95 -14.29
C GLY A 93 1.86 3.40 -13.91
N PRO A 94 0.82 3.98 -14.54
CA PRO A 94 0.54 5.40 -14.42
C PRO A 94 0.14 5.85 -13.00
N GLY A 95 -0.47 4.97 -12.19
CA GLY A 95 -0.80 5.25 -10.79
C GLY A 95 0.34 5.03 -9.80
N ALA A 96 1.49 4.52 -10.24
CA ALA A 96 2.67 4.28 -9.39
C ALA A 96 3.57 5.52 -9.23
N THR A 97 3.16 6.67 -9.77
CA THR A 97 3.92 7.92 -9.65
C THR A 97 4.04 8.33 -8.19
N SER A 98 5.27 8.49 -7.69
CA SER A 98 5.52 8.74 -6.27
C SER A 98 5.63 10.23 -5.89
N SER A 99 5.61 11.14 -6.87
CA SER A 99 5.91 12.57 -6.67
C SER A 99 4.95 13.27 -5.69
N ASP A 100 3.67 12.87 -5.71
CA ASP A 100 2.61 13.48 -4.90
C ASP A 100 2.26 12.63 -3.66
N ARG A 101 3.02 11.57 -3.39
CA ARG A 101 2.74 10.68 -2.26
C ARG A 101 2.82 11.43 -0.93
N VAL A 102 1.92 11.10 -0.03
CA VAL A 102 1.97 11.58 1.36
C VAL A 102 3.31 11.27 2.01
N ARG A 103 3.78 12.17 2.88
CA ARG A 103 5.13 12.12 3.45
C ARG A 103 5.44 10.85 4.27
N PHE A 104 4.42 10.19 4.81
CA PHE A 104 4.59 8.95 5.57
C PHE A 104 4.67 7.70 4.68
N ALA A 105 4.44 7.82 3.38
CA ALA A 105 4.70 6.75 2.42
C ALA A 105 6.21 6.53 2.27
N LYS A 106 6.62 5.27 2.16
CA LYS A 106 8.03 4.89 2.04
C LYS A 106 8.29 4.32 0.65
N LEU A 107 9.18 4.96 -0.10
CA LEU A 107 9.80 4.31 -1.25
C LEU A 107 10.92 3.42 -0.73
N LEU A 108 10.72 2.12 -0.79
CA LEU A 108 11.63 1.15 -0.18
C LEU A 108 12.90 0.98 -1.03
N SER A 109 14.00 0.66 -0.37
CA SER A 109 15.19 0.07 -0.99
C SER A 109 14.98 -1.43 -1.27
N LYS A 110 15.92 -2.04 -2.02
CA LYS A 110 15.91 -3.48 -2.25
C LYS A 110 16.02 -4.26 -0.94
N GLU A 111 16.84 -3.76 -0.02
CA GLU A 111 17.13 -4.35 1.27
C GLU A 111 15.91 -4.33 2.19
N GLU A 112 15.17 -3.22 2.20
CA GLU A 112 13.90 -3.08 2.92
C GLU A 112 12.78 -3.91 2.31
N ALA A 113 12.75 -4.07 0.99
CA ALA A 113 11.75 -4.89 0.31
C ALA A 113 12.03 -6.40 0.43
N ARG A 114 13.29 -6.79 0.61
CA ARG A 114 13.75 -8.20 0.63
C ARG A 114 12.97 -9.11 1.57
N PRO A 115 12.62 -8.72 2.81
CA PRO A 115 11.85 -9.58 3.72
C PRO A 115 10.47 -9.95 3.16
N PHE A 116 9.88 -9.09 2.31
CA PHE A 116 8.54 -9.29 1.75
C PHE A 116 8.55 -10.04 0.41
N LEU A 117 9.74 -10.18 -0.21
CA LEU A 117 9.94 -10.93 -1.45
C LEU A 117 10.13 -12.43 -1.20
N ARG A 118 10.49 -12.81 0.02
CA ARG A 118 10.77 -14.19 0.41
C ARG A 118 9.53 -14.83 1.03
N PHE A 119 8.73 -15.48 0.18
CA PHE A 119 7.89 -16.58 0.62
C PHE A 119 8.78 -17.82 0.63
N TYR A 120 9.47 -18.08 1.73
CA TYR A 120 10.17 -19.35 1.88
C TYR A 120 9.13 -20.48 1.91
N TYR A 121 9.29 -21.43 0.99
CA TYR A 121 9.10 -22.85 1.28
C TYR A 121 10.33 -23.35 2.04
#